data_AF-A0A9D6HPN8-F1
#
_entry.id   AF-A0A9D6HPN8-F1
#
_cell.length_a   1.000
_cell.length_b   1.000
_cell.length_c   1.000
_cell.angle_alpha   90.00
_cell.angle_beta   90.00
_cell.angle_gamma   90.00
#
_symmetry.space_group_name_H-M   'P 1'
#
loop_
_entity.id
_entity.type
_entity.pdbx_description
1 polymer ?
#
loop_
_entity_poly.entity_id
_entity_poly.type
_entity_poly.pdbx_seq_one_letter_code
_entity_poly.pdbx_strand_id
1 'polypeptide(L)' 'MTLRKGFRQMVDEAKARIRTISLGEARARHGRDDVVYDDLSDVRELDR' A
#
# COMPACT_ATOMS: atom_id res chain seq x y z
N MET A 1 -12.85 18.99 -23.39
CA MET A 1 -13.03 18.04 -22.28
C MET A 1 -11.74 18.01 -21.48
N THR A 2 -11.74 18.48 -20.24
CA THR A 2 -10.53 18.45 -19.39
C THR A 2 -10.34 17.03 -18.88
N LEU A 3 -9.19 16.43 -19.17
CA LEU A 3 -8.84 15.12 -18.62
C LEU A 3 -8.78 15.24 -17.09
N ARG A 4 -9.66 14.51 -16.40
CA ARG A 4 -9.60 14.40 -14.95
C ARG A 4 -8.38 13.58 -14.58
N LYS A 5 -7.78 13.90 -13.43
CA LYS A 5 -6.67 13.15 -12.87
C LYS A 5 -7.04 11.67 -12.75
N GLY A 6 -6.29 10.82 -13.46
CA GLY A 6 -6.51 9.38 -13.45
C GLY A 6 -5.93 8.70 -12.20
N PHE A 7 -6.37 7.48 -11.92
CA PHE A 7 -5.88 6.70 -10.78
C PHE A 7 -4.35 6.52 -10.82
N ARG A 8 -3.76 6.33 -12.00
CA ARG A 8 -2.31 6.15 -12.17
C ARG A 8 -1.54 7.35 -11.61
N GLN A 9 -1.93 8.55 -12.03
CA GLN A 9 -1.30 9.78 -11.56
C GLN A 9 -1.45 9.95 -10.03
N MET A 10 -2.61 9.60 -9.46
CA MET A 10 -2.81 9.65 -8.01
C MET A 10 -1.90 8.66 -7.26
N VAL A 11 -1.77 7.43 -7.77
CA VAL A 11 -0.91 6.40 -7.18
C VAL A 11 0.56 6.79 -7.27
N ASP A 12 1.00 7.34 -8.40
CA ASP A 12 2.40 7.74 -8.60
C ASP A 12 2.79 8.87 -7.64
N GLU A 13 1.91 9.86 -7.46
CA GLU A 13 2.12 10.94 -6.50
C GLU A 13 2.13 10.45 -5.04
N ALA A 14 1.31 9.46 -4.69
CA ALA A 14 1.32 8.85 -3.37
C ALA A 14 2.62 8.09 -3.12
N LYS A 15 3.06 7.26 -4.09
CA LYS A 15 4.32 6.51 -4.04
C LYS A 15 5.54 7.41 -3.90
N ALA A 16 5.51 8.62 -4.47
CA ALA A 16 6.57 9.61 -4.32
C ALA A 16 6.69 10.18 -2.89
N ARG A 17 5.65 10.07 -2.06
CA ARG A 17 5.60 10.62 -0.70
C ARG A 17 5.81 9.59 0.41
N ILE A 18 5.70 8.30 0.08
CA ILE A 18 5.81 7.20 1.04
C ILE A 18 7.04 6.36 0.79
N ARG A 19 7.55 5.72 1.83
CA ARG A 19 8.56 4.67 1.67
C ARG A 19 7.88 3.36 1.29
N THR A 20 8.04 2.94 0.05
CA THR A 20 7.67 1.58 -0.37
C THR A 20 8.75 0.62 0.10
N ILE A 21 8.37 -0.43 0.83
CA ILE A 21 9.30 -1.50 1.26
C ILE A 21 9.14 -2.73 0.38
N SER A 22 10.23 -3.49 0.21
CA SER A 22 10.16 -4.79 -0.45
C SER A 22 9.43 -5.83 0.41
N LEU A 23 8.97 -6.91 -0.21
CA LEU A 23 8.35 -8.02 0.51
C LEU A 23 9.31 -8.66 1.55
N GLY A 24 10.59 -8.81 1.19
CA GLY A 24 11.60 -9.35 2.12
C GLY A 24 11.80 -8.44 3.34
N GLU A 25 11.83 -7.13 3.11
CA GLU A 25 11.89 -6.12 4.16
C GLU A 25 10.65 -6.10 5.07
N ALA A 26 9.46 -6.34 4.51
CA ALA A 26 8.24 -6.49 5.28
C ALA A 26 8.33 -7.75 6.16
N ARG A 27 8.62 -8.92 5.57
CA ARG A 27 8.77 -10.18 6.32
C ARG A 27 9.74 -10.07 7.50
N ALA A 28 10.87 -9.39 7.32
CA ALA A 28 11.86 -9.17 8.39
C ALA A 28 11.37 -8.27 9.55
N ARG A 29 10.31 -7.50 9.34
CA ARG A 29 9.66 -6.63 10.35
C ARG A 29 8.40 -7.24 10.96
N HIS A 30 7.91 -8.35 10.41
CA HIS A 30 6.72 -9.01 10.91
C HIS A 30 6.92 -9.50 12.35
N GLY A 31 5.95 -9.23 13.22
CA GLY A 31 5.97 -9.63 14.62
C GLY A 31 6.80 -8.74 15.56
N ARG A 32 7.31 -7.59 15.09
CA ARG A 32 7.90 -6.59 15.99
C ARG A 32 6.80 -5.76 16.65
N ASP A 33 6.98 -5.44 17.92
CA ASP A 33 6.00 -4.69 18.71
C ASP A 33 5.79 -3.25 18.23
N ASP A 34 6.76 -2.70 17.47
CA ASP A 34 6.71 -1.35 16.90
C ASP A 34 6.11 -1.30 15.48
N VAL A 35 5.59 -2.43 14.96
CA VAL A 35 5.08 -2.52 13.60
C VAL A 35 3.67 -3.10 13.58
N VAL A 36 2.74 -2.37 12.96
CA VAL A 36 1.37 -2.83 12.69
C VAL A 36 1.22 -3.10 11.19
N TYR A 37 0.68 -4.27 10.84
CA TYR A 37 0.25 -4.61 9.49
C TYR A 37 -1.25 -4.36 9.39
N ASP A 38 -1.64 -3.37 8.57
CA ASP A 38 -3.02 -3.00 8.33
C ASP A 38 -3.43 -3.45 6.92
N ASP A 39 -4.43 -4.32 6.84
CA ASP A 39 -4.97 -4.82 5.57
C ASP A 39 -6.12 -3.93 5.10
N LEU A 40 -5.87 -3.20 4.01
CA LEU A 40 -6.82 -2.24 3.43
C LEU A 40 -7.66 -2.86 2.30
N SER A 41 -7.57 -4.17 2.08
CA SER A 41 -8.37 -4.86 1.07
C SER A 41 -9.86 -4.85 1.40
N ASP A 42 -10.68 -4.99 0.37
CA ASP A 42 -12.12 -5.18 0.58
C ASP A 42 -12.34 -6.51 1.33
N VAL A 43 -13.30 -6.52 2.25
CA VAL A 43 -13.58 -7.69 3.11
C VAL A 43 -13.86 -8.96 2.31
N ARG A 44 -14.38 -8.84 1.08
CA ARG A 44 -14.65 -9.99 0.19
C ARG A 44 -13.37 -10.64 -0.35
N GLU A 45 -12.23 -9.98 -0.22
CA GLU A 45 -10.93 -10.48 -0.65
C GLU A 45 -10.22 -11.33 0.41
N LEU A 46 -10.63 -11.20 1.68
CA LEU A 46 -10.00 -11.88 2.82
C LEU A 46 -10.22 -13.40 2.81
N ASP A 47 -11.33 -13.85 2.22
CA ASP A 47 -11.71 -15.27 2.17
C ASP A 47 -11.15 -16.03 0.94
N ARG A 48 -10.23 -15.42 0.18
CA ARG A 48 -9.64 -16.01 -1.04
C ARG A 48 -8.35 -16.77 -0.81
#